data_AF-A0A256XDR8-F1
#
_entry.id   AF-A0A256XDR8-F1
#
_cell.length_a   1.000
_cell.length_b   1.000
_cell.length_c   1.000
_cell.angle_alpha   90.00
_cell.angle_beta   90.00
_cell.angle_gamma   90.00
#
_symmetry.space_group_name_H-M   'P 1'
#
loop_
_entity.id
_entity.type
_entity.pdbx_description
1 polymer ?
#
loop_
_entity_poly.entity_id
_entity_poly.type
_entity_poly.pdbx_seq_one_letter_code
_entity_poly.pdbx_strand_id
1 'polypeptide(L)' 'MRTTYKYLDRTLHIMREFVCAVCGSSKVSSIINGLPYCCSCGSKVIILRMVRFLESLKREGLIPSSIKIPEL' A
#
# COMPACT_ATOMS: atom_id res chain seq x y z
N MET A 1 -14.31 7.98 -20.09
CA MET A 1 -12.86 8.22 -20.10
C MET A 1 -12.18 7.02 -19.42
N ARG A 2 -11.63 6.09 -20.21
CA ARG A 2 -11.05 4.81 -19.74
C ARG A 2 -9.53 4.97 -19.65
N THR A 3 -8.96 5.04 -18.44
CA THR A 3 -7.51 5.02 -18.24
C THR A 3 -7.01 3.57 -18.24
N THR A 4 -6.05 3.32 -19.12
CA THR A 4 -5.50 2.02 -19.50
C THR A 4 -4.49 1.51 -18.47
N TYR A 5 -4.79 0.39 -17.81
CA TYR A 5 -3.83 -0.36 -16.99
C TYR A 5 -2.84 -1.12 -17.89
N LYS A 6 -1.79 -0.43 -18.37
CA LYS A 6 -0.72 -0.97 -19.23
C LYS A 6 0.45 -1.59 -18.43
N TYR A 7 0.17 -2.34 -17.37
CA TYR A 7 1.20 -3.05 -16.57
C TYR A 7 0.80 -4.50 -16.28
N LEU A 8 0.36 -5.24 -17.30
CA LEU A 8 0.06 -6.66 -17.19
C LEU A 8 0.88 -7.43 -18.23
N ASP A 9 2.16 -7.64 -17.93
CA ASP A 9 2.97 -8.64 -18.63
C ASP A 9 3.71 -9.52 -17.61
N ARG A 10 3.54 -10.84 -17.79
CA ARG A 10 4.19 -11.98 -17.15
C ARG A 10 3.94 -12.20 -15.65
N THR A 11 2.91 -12.98 -15.34
CA THR A 11 3.02 -14.41 -14.97
C THR A 11 1.75 -14.82 -14.20
N LEU A 12 0.89 -15.59 -14.87
CA LEU A 12 0.06 -16.64 -14.28
C LEU A 12 -0.74 -16.33 -12.99
N HIS A 13 -1.83 -15.56 -13.07
CA HIS A 13 -2.96 -15.74 -12.13
C HIS A 13 -4.30 -15.76 -12.86
N ILE A 14 -4.62 -16.98 -13.28
CA ILE A 14 -5.96 -17.57 -13.41
C ILE A 14 -7.02 -16.76 -12.65
N MET A 15 -7.91 -16.12 -13.40
CA MET A 15 -9.30 -15.74 -13.10
C MET A 15 -9.80 -15.80 -11.64
N ARG A 16 -9.07 -15.21 -10.69
CA ARG A 16 -9.64 -14.74 -9.43
C ARG A 16 -9.80 -13.24 -9.60
N GLU A 17 -11.03 -12.76 -9.48
CA GLU A 17 -11.34 -11.35 -9.64
C GLU A 17 -10.30 -10.51 -8.91
N PHE A 18 -9.66 -9.60 -9.64
CA PHE A 18 -8.60 -8.74 -9.11
C PHE A 18 -9.25 -7.69 -8.19
N VAL A 19 -9.56 -8.09 -6.96
CA VAL A 19 -10.26 -7.31 -5.96
C VAL A 19 -9.32 -6.90 -4.84
N CYS A 20 -9.64 -5.80 -4.16
CA CYS A 20 -8.87 -5.34 -3.01
C CYS A 20 -8.78 -6.42 -1.93
N ALA A 21 -7.56 -6.72 -1.49
CA ALA A 21 -7.27 -7.71 -0.46
C ALA A 21 -7.88 -7.41 0.92
N VAL A 22 -8.39 -6.19 1.14
CA VAL A 22 -8.97 -5.75 2.43
C VAL A 22 -10.49 -5.69 2.37
N CYS A 23 -11.06 -5.03 1.36
CA CYS A 23 -12.50 -4.77 1.29
C CYS A 23 -13.23 -5.46 0.13
N GLY A 24 -12.54 -6.23 -0.72
CA GLY A 24 -13.13 -6.90 -1.88
C GLY A 24 -13.55 -5.96 -3.02
N SER A 25 -13.24 -4.67 -2.94
CA SER A 25 -13.55 -3.72 -4.02
C SER A 25 -12.83 -4.10 -5.32
N SER A 26 -13.59 -4.21 -6.42
CA SER A 26 -13.04 -4.39 -7.77
C SER A 26 -12.31 -3.15 -8.31
N LYS A 27 -12.44 -2.00 -7.64
CA LYS A 27 -11.73 -0.75 -7.99
C LYS A 27 -10.30 -0.77 -7.44
N VAL A 28 -9.49 -1.72 -7.91
CA VAL A 28 -8.08 -1.82 -7.54
C VAL A 28 -7.27 -0.73 -8.25
N SER A 29 -6.39 -0.07 -7.51
CA SER A 29 -5.55 1.03 -8.00
C SER A 29 -4.06 0.80 -7.77
N SER A 30 -3.68 -0.13 -6.88
CA SER A 30 -2.29 -0.40 -6.56
C SER A 30 -2.04 -1.85 -6.18
N ILE A 31 -0.80 -2.30 -6.36
CA ILE A 31 -0.30 -3.58 -5.85
C ILE A 31 0.78 -3.25 -4.82
N ILE A 32 0.62 -3.74 -3.59
CA ILE A 32 1.57 -3.52 -2.50
C ILE A 32 2.00 -4.90 -2.00
N ASN A 33 3.29 -5.22 -2.16
CA ASN A 33 3.87 -6.55 -1.86
C ASN A 33 3.10 -7.70 -2.52
N GLY A 34 2.74 -7.56 -3.81
CA GLY A 34 2.04 -8.60 -4.56
C GLY A 34 0.53 -8.71 -4.27
N LEU A 35 0.00 -7.94 -3.32
CA LEU A 35 -1.43 -7.92 -3.01
C LEU A 35 -2.13 -6.70 -3.65
N PRO A 36 -3.30 -6.87 -4.29
CA PRO A 36 -4.08 -5.77 -4.87
C PRO A 36 -4.83 -4.94 -3.80
N TYR A 37 -4.87 -3.62 -3.95
CA TYR A 37 -5.60 -2.71 -3.07
C TYR A 37 -6.39 -1.64 -3.84
N CYS A 38 -7.58 -1.30 -3.33
CA CYS A 38 -8.22 -0.04 -3.70
C CYS A 38 -7.47 1.14 -3.05
N CYS A 39 -7.69 2.35 -3.57
CA CYS A 39 -6.96 3.54 -3.11
C CYS A 39 -7.10 3.78 -1.60
N SER A 40 -8.32 3.63 -1.05
CA SER A 40 -8.60 3.84 0.37
C SER A 40 -7.90 2.83 1.29
N CYS A 41 -7.92 1.54 0.95
CA CYS A 41 -7.25 0.52 1.76
C CYS A 41 -5.73 0.57 1.58
N GLY A 42 -5.28 0.78 0.33
CA GLY A 42 -3.85 0.85 0.02
C GLY A 42 -3.16 2.02 0.70
N SER A 43 -3.81 3.20 0.76
CA SER A 43 -3.24 4.35 1.47
C SER A 43 -3.05 4.07 2.96
N LYS A 44 -4.03 3.46 3.64
CA LYS A 44 -3.90 3.06 5.05
C LYS A 44 -2.71 2.12 5.29
N VAL A 45 -2.52 1.14 4.40
CA VAL A 45 -1.37 0.21 4.49
C VAL A 45 -0.05 0.96 4.35
N ILE A 46 0.06 1.90 3.41
CA ILE A 46 1.28 2.69 3.23
C ILE A 46 1.52 3.60 4.43
N ILE A 47 0.52 4.32 4.92
CA ILE A 47 0.67 5.21 6.08
C ILE A 47 1.14 4.40 7.31
N LEU A 48 0.52 3.24 7.58
CA LEU A 48 0.95 2.37 8.67
C LEU A 48 2.41 1.92 8.55
N ARG A 49 2.86 1.58 7.34
CA ARG A 49 4.26 1.22 7.10
C ARG A 49 5.19 2.40 7.29
N MET A 50 4.80 3.59 6.81
CA MET A 50 5.60 4.81 6.98
C MET A 50 5.73 5.20 8.45
N VAL A 51 4.65 5.15 9.23
CA VAL A 51 4.68 5.43 10.67
C VAL A 51 5.64 4.47 11.38
N ARG A 52 5.51 3.16 11.16
CA ARG A 52 6.42 2.15 11.75
C ARG A 52 7.87 2.33 11.33
N PHE A 53 8.11 2.72 10.07
CA PHE A 53 9.45 3.00 9.59
C PHE A 53 10.06 4.20 10.31
N LEU A 54 9.31 5.30 10.43
CA LEU A 54 9.76 6.49 11.17
C LEU A 54 10.02 6.18 12.65
N GLU A 55 9.18 5.35 13.28
CA GLU A 55 9.41 4.89 14.66
C GLU A 55 10.70 4.08 14.80
N SER A 56 11.02 3.22 13.82
CA SER A 56 12.29 2.47 13.79
C SER A 56 13.49 3.42 13.69
N LEU A 57 13.44 4.36 12.74
CA LEU A 57 14.50 5.37 12.58
C LEU A 57 14.72 6.19 13.85
N LYS A 58 13.63 6.55 14.55
CA LYS A 58 13.70 7.28 15.81
C LYS A 58 14.33 6.45 16.92
N ARG A 59 14.00 5.16 17.00
CA ARG A 59 14.56 4.22 17.98
C ARG A 59 16.04 3.94 17.73
N GLU A 60 16.45 3.90 16.46
CA GLU A 60 17.84 3.69 16.04
C GLU A 60 18.69 4.96 16.12
N GLY A 61 18.10 6.11 16.49
CA GLY A 61 18.80 7.39 16.57
C GLY A 61 19.16 8.00 15.21
N LEU A 62 18.57 7.49 14.12
CA LEU A 62 18.80 7.97 12.75
C LEU A 62 18.03 9.26 12.44
N ILE A 63 17.01 9.58 13.25
CA ILE A 63 16.30 10.86 13.19
C ILE A 63 16.16 11.48 14.59
N PRO A 64 16.10 12.82 14.70
CA PRO A 64 15.90 13.50 15.98
C PRO A 64 14.65 13.04 16.72
N SER A 65 14.78 12.85 18.03
CA SER A 65 13.66 12.46 18.89
C SER A 65 12.55 13.52 18.99
N SER A 66 12.87 14.76 18.62
CA SER A 66 11.93 15.89 18.54
C SER A 66 10.95 15.80 17.36
N ILE A 67 11.21 14.96 16.36
CA ILE A 67 10.29 14.76 15.24
C ILE A 67 9.01 14.09 15.76
N LYS A 68 7.88 14.76 15.51
CA LYS A 68 6.54 14.23 15.77
C LYS A 68 6.11 13.34 14.61
N ILE A 69 5.80 12.09 14.92
CA ILE A 69 5.25 11.13 13.97
C ILE A 69 3.71 11.20 14.11
N PRO A 70 2.94 11.31 13.02
CA PRO A 70 1.49 11.33 13.09
C PRO A 70 0.92 10.05 13.72
N GLU A 71 -0.06 10.20 14.60
CA GLU A 71 -0.87 9.10 15.13
C GLU A 71 -1.93 8.69 14.10
N LEU A 72 -2.22 7.39 14.03
CA LEU A 72 -3.10 6.74 13.04
C LEU A 72 -4.53 6.55 13.53
#